data_AF-A0A9X2YPY9-F1
#
_entry.id   AF-A0A9X2YPY9-F1
#
_cell.length_a   1.000
_cell.length_b   1.000
_cell.length_c   1.000
_cell.angle_alpha   90.00
_cell.angle_beta   90.00
_cell.angle_gamma   90.00
#
_symmetry.space_group_name_H-M   'P 1'
#
loop_
_entity.id
_entity.type
_entity.pdbx_description
1 polymer ?
#
loop_
_entity_poly.entity_id
_entity_poly.type
_entity_poly.pdbx_seq_one_letter_code
_entity_poly.pdbx_strand_id
1 'polypeptide(L)'
;MSTTLLIPSVGAVCVAIAAMLLPSGSRRPAGCRCTEPLSESEERLVTVDEIDTVCAAFDQMLIDKGLLTTDQFDTIRRGIRSRGVVTAMRATGAAREDFREVELDLMVRRRDGGQFPVQETTLVPASSLDRVSPGSVIVTYYRDESSVAVCVPPA
;
A
#
# COMPACT_ATOMS: atom_id res chain seq x y z
N MET A 1 -16.45 12.70 32.54
CA MET A 1 -17.41 12.73 31.43
C MET A 1 -16.71 12.16 30.22
N SER A 2 -16.93 10.86 29.96
CA SER A 2 -16.35 10.11 28.84
C SER A 2 -17.14 10.39 27.57
N THR A 3 -16.45 10.71 26.48
CA THR A 3 -17.04 10.78 25.15
C THR A 3 -16.45 9.65 24.31
N THR A 4 -17.20 8.55 24.22
CA THR A 4 -16.93 7.43 23.32
C THR A 4 -17.41 7.82 21.92
N LEU A 5 -16.49 7.91 20.96
CA LEU A 5 -16.81 8.15 19.55
C LEU A 5 -16.48 6.88 18.76
N LEU A 6 -17.54 6.20 18.33
CA LEU A 6 -17.54 5.02 17.47
C LEU A 6 -17.17 5.43 16.04
N ILE A 7 -16.15 4.80 15.46
CA ILE A 7 -15.80 4.88 14.04
C ILE A 7 -16.20 3.55 13.39
N PRO A 8 -17.08 3.53 12.36
CA PRO A 8 -17.33 2.31 11.61
C PRO A 8 -16.23 2.12 10.56
N SER A 9 -15.47 1.04 10.73
CA SER A 9 -14.54 0.48 9.74
C SER A 9 -15.30 -0.11 8.54
N VAL A 10 -15.15 0.47 7.37
CA VAL A 10 -15.57 -0.16 6.11
C VAL A 10 -14.34 -0.77 5.44
N GLY A 11 -14.06 -2.01 5.81
CA GLY A 11 -13.20 -2.91 5.04
C GLY A 11 -14.07 -3.69 4.07
N ALA A 12 -13.94 -3.42 2.76
CA ALA A 12 -14.53 -4.23 1.72
C ALA A 12 -13.42 -4.75 0.81
N VAL A 13 -12.86 -5.90 1.22
CA VAL A 13 -12.06 -6.78 0.36
C VAL A 13 -13.03 -7.51 -0.55
N CYS A 14 -12.99 -7.23 -1.86
CA CYS A 14 -13.69 -8.02 -2.87
C CYS A 14 -12.67 -8.76 -3.73
N VAL A 15 -12.40 -10.02 -3.39
CA VAL A 15 -11.73 -10.98 -4.26
C VAL A 15 -12.72 -12.09 -4.62
N ALA A 16 -12.77 -12.35 -5.93
CA ALA A 16 -13.31 -13.52 -6.62
C ALA A 16 -14.83 -13.68 -6.68
N ILE A 17 -15.35 -13.89 -7.89
CA ILE A 17 -15.72 -15.21 -8.42
C ILE A 17 -16.11 -15.00 -9.89
N ALA A 18 -15.41 -15.65 -10.83
CA ALA A 18 -15.92 -15.83 -12.18
C ALA A 18 -15.35 -17.12 -12.77
N ALA A 19 -15.91 -18.25 -12.32
CA ALA A 19 -15.87 -19.51 -13.03
C ALA A 19 -17.32 -19.93 -13.26
N MET A 20 -17.59 -20.56 -14.43
CA MET A 20 -18.89 -21.07 -14.94
C MET A 20 -19.61 -20.08 -15.87
N LEU A 21 -19.93 -20.33 -17.15
CA LEU A 21 -19.98 -21.53 -17.99
C LEU A 21 -19.89 -21.15 -19.48
N LEU A 22 -19.37 -22.08 -20.30
CA LEU A 22 -19.38 -22.07 -21.77
C LEU A 22 -20.80 -22.36 -22.34
N PRO A 23 -21.03 -22.10 -23.65
CA PRO A 23 -22.34 -21.81 -24.22
C PRO A 23 -23.07 -23.04 -24.75
N SER A 24 -24.40 -22.96 -24.89
CA SER A 24 -25.20 -23.91 -25.68
C SER A 24 -26.23 -23.13 -26.48
N GLY A 25 -26.18 -23.29 -27.80
CA GLY A 25 -26.93 -22.50 -28.76
C GLY A 25 -28.39 -22.93 -28.95
N SER A 26 -29.18 -22.02 -29.51
CA SER A 26 -30.43 -22.31 -30.23
C SER A 26 -30.79 -21.12 -31.13
N ARG A 27 -31.31 -21.40 -32.33
CA ARG A 27 -31.63 -20.46 -33.41
C ARG A 27 -33.05 -19.86 -33.27
N ARG A 28 -33.17 -18.53 -33.43
CA ARG A 28 -34.19 -17.67 -34.12
C ARG A 28 -35.72 -17.92 -33.86
N PRO A 29 -36.67 -17.00 -34.18
CA PRO A 29 -36.56 -15.62 -34.71
C PRO A 29 -37.47 -14.53 -34.02
N ALA A 30 -37.17 -13.29 -34.40
CA ALA A 30 -38.01 -12.07 -34.53
C ALA A 30 -39.42 -11.98 -33.89
N GLY A 31 -39.58 -11.02 -32.98
CA GLY A 31 -40.86 -10.38 -32.66
C GLY A 31 -40.87 -9.71 -31.29
N CYS A 32 -41.24 -8.42 -31.26
CA CYS A 32 -41.43 -7.51 -30.10
C CYS A 32 -40.21 -6.64 -29.71
N ARG A 33 -40.20 -5.37 -30.15
CA ARG A 33 -39.52 -4.31 -29.39
C ARG A 33 -40.44 -3.88 -28.24
N CYS A 34 -40.39 -4.68 -27.18
CA CYS A 34 -40.75 -4.21 -25.84
C CYS A 34 -39.64 -3.29 -25.34
N THR A 35 -40.05 -2.28 -24.55
CA THR A 35 -39.32 -1.63 -23.44
C THR A 35 -37.82 -1.93 -23.38
N GLU A 36 -36.95 -0.91 -23.57
CA GLU A 36 -35.51 -1.07 -23.35
C GLU A 36 -35.28 -1.67 -21.96
N PRO A 37 -34.81 -2.93 -21.87
CA PRO A 37 -34.44 -3.48 -20.60
C PRO A 37 -33.23 -2.69 -20.13
N LEU A 38 -33.30 -2.17 -18.91
CA LEU A 38 -32.13 -1.68 -18.20
C LEU A 38 -31.06 -2.76 -18.31
N SER A 39 -30.02 -2.47 -19.08
CA SER A 39 -28.93 -3.40 -19.38
C SER A 39 -28.33 -3.87 -18.07
N GLU A 40 -28.63 -5.12 -17.71
CA GLU A 40 -27.98 -5.82 -16.62
C GLU A 40 -26.48 -5.87 -16.95
N SER A 41 -25.70 -5.18 -16.11
CA SER A 41 -24.24 -5.37 -15.92
C SER A 41 -23.32 -5.01 -17.11
N GLU A 42 -23.04 -3.71 -17.28
CA GLU A 42 -21.76 -3.30 -17.91
C GLU A 42 -20.61 -3.53 -16.91
N GLU A 43 -20.17 -4.79 -16.76
CA GLU A 43 -18.88 -5.08 -16.15
C GLU A 43 -17.77 -4.57 -17.06
N ARG A 44 -17.40 -3.29 -16.90
CA ARG A 44 -16.25 -2.69 -17.59
C ARG A 44 -14.98 -3.02 -16.82
N LEU A 45 -14.05 -3.70 -17.49
CA LEU A 45 -12.70 -3.91 -16.97
C LEU A 45 -11.99 -2.57 -16.81
N VAL A 46 -11.43 -2.33 -15.63
CA VAL A 46 -10.60 -1.15 -15.36
C VAL A 46 -9.29 -1.28 -16.15
N THR A 47 -8.92 -0.22 -16.85
CA THR A 47 -7.67 -0.16 -17.61
C THR A 47 -6.49 0.08 -16.69
N VAL A 48 -5.28 -0.24 -17.17
CA VAL A 48 -4.04 0.05 -16.43
C VAL A 48 -3.87 1.54 -16.18
N ASP A 49 -4.23 2.39 -17.15
CA ASP A 49 -4.15 3.85 -17.03
C ASP A 49 -5.10 4.41 -15.96
N GLU A 50 -6.31 3.86 -15.84
CA GLU A 50 -7.25 4.22 -14.78
C GLU A 50 -6.70 3.81 -13.39
N ILE A 51 -6.06 2.62 -13.29
CA ILE A 51 -5.42 2.18 -12.04
C ILE A 51 -4.25 3.11 -11.68
N ASP A 52 -3.41 3.45 -12.65
CA ASP A 52 -2.26 4.34 -12.45
C ASP A 52 -2.70 5.74 -12.03
N THR A 53 -3.79 6.25 -12.62
CA THR A 53 -4.40 7.54 -12.25
C THR A 53 -4.84 7.54 -10.78
N VAL A 54 -5.51 6.48 -10.33
CA VAL A 54 -5.95 6.35 -8.94
C VAL A 54 -4.76 6.21 -8.00
N CYS A 55 -3.74 5.43 -8.38
CA CYS A 55 -2.52 5.29 -7.59
C CYS A 55 -1.81 6.63 -7.43
N ALA A 56 -1.62 7.38 -8.51
CA ALA A 56 -0.98 8.69 -8.48
C ALA A 56 -1.72 9.68 -7.57
N ALA A 57 -3.06 9.69 -7.60
CA ALA A 57 -3.86 10.52 -6.70
C ALA A 57 -3.68 10.11 -5.22
N PHE A 58 -3.59 8.80 -4.94
CA PHE A 58 -3.34 8.30 -3.59
C PHE A 58 -1.93 8.66 -3.10
N ASP A 59 -0.95 8.54 -3.98
CA ASP A 59 0.45 8.88 -3.70
C ASP A 59 0.59 10.37 -3.36
N GLN A 60 -0.03 11.24 -4.15
CA GLN A 60 -0.06 12.68 -3.88
C GLN A 60 -0.72 12.99 -2.54
N MET A 61 -1.83 12.32 -2.21
CA MET A 61 -2.48 12.47 -0.90
C MET A 61 -1.55 12.09 0.26
N LEU A 62 -0.74 11.03 0.14
CA LEU A 62 0.21 10.66 1.20
C LEU A 62 1.29 11.73 1.41
N ILE A 63 1.73 12.38 0.33
CA ILE A 63 2.70 13.49 0.38
C ILE A 63 2.06 14.74 0.98
N ASP A 64 0.84 15.08 0.58
CA ASP A 64 0.12 16.26 1.09
C ASP A 64 -0.19 16.12 2.60
N LYS A 65 -0.54 14.91 3.03
CA LYS A 65 -0.65 14.55 4.45
C LYS A 65 0.71 14.42 5.14
N GLY A 66 1.80 14.50 4.38
CA GLY A 66 3.19 14.22 4.74
C GLY A 66 3.36 13.00 5.63
N LEU A 67 2.71 11.91 5.22
CA LEU A 67 2.96 10.55 5.69
C LEU A 67 4.19 9.95 4.98
N LEU A 68 4.52 10.48 3.80
CA LEU A 68 5.74 10.19 3.05
C LEU A 68 6.32 11.48 2.49
N THR A 69 7.64 11.55 2.36
CA THR A 69 8.29 12.59 1.55
C THR A 69 8.33 12.18 0.08
N THR A 70 8.47 13.14 -0.83
CA THR A 70 8.67 12.88 -2.25
C THR A 70 9.87 11.95 -2.49
N ASP A 71 10.96 12.13 -1.74
CA ASP A 71 12.17 11.31 -1.87
C ASP A 71 11.94 9.86 -1.41
N GLN A 72 11.24 9.66 -0.28
CA GLN A 72 10.87 8.33 0.19
C GLN A 72 9.96 7.63 -0.81
N PHE A 73 8.98 8.36 -1.34
CA PHE A 73 8.06 7.83 -2.35
C PHE A 73 8.78 7.41 -3.64
N ASP A 74 9.67 8.26 -4.14
CA ASP A 74 10.54 7.99 -5.28
C ASP A 74 11.40 6.74 -5.06
N THR A 75 11.97 6.60 -3.87
CA THR A 75 12.77 5.43 -3.49
C THR A 75 11.91 4.17 -3.41
N ILE A 76 10.67 4.24 -2.93
CA ILE A 76 9.74 3.08 -2.91
C ILE A 76 9.37 2.64 -4.33
N ARG A 77 9.06 3.59 -5.23
CA ARG A 77 8.61 3.28 -6.60
C ARG A 77 9.73 2.84 -7.53
N ARG A 78 10.91 3.45 -7.42
CA ARG A 78 12.02 3.27 -8.37
C ARG A 78 13.25 2.59 -7.79
N GLY A 79 13.30 2.42 -6.47
CA GLY A 79 14.41 1.80 -5.77
C GLY A 79 14.46 0.28 -5.88
N ILE A 80 15.60 -0.27 -5.48
CA ILE A 80 15.83 -1.69 -5.34
C ILE A 80 15.16 -2.17 -4.07
N ARG A 81 14.15 -3.02 -4.21
CA ARG A 81 13.53 -3.71 -3.08
C ARG A 81 14.52 -4.68 -2.43
N SER A 82 14.68 -4.58 -1.12
CA SER A 82 15.53 -5.44 -0.31
C SER A 82 14.89 -5.75 1.05
N ARG A 83 15.69 -6.33 1.95
CA ARG A 83 15.35 -6.59 3.34
C ARG A 83 16.35 -5.85 4.22
N GLY A 84 15.84 -5.17 5.23
CA GLY A 84 16.63 -4.57 6.31
C GLY A 84 16.37 -5.31 7.60
N VAL A 85 17.41 -5.53 8.40
CA VAL A 85 17.28 -5.96 9.79
C VAL A 85 17.33 -4.70 10.65
N VAL A 86 16.32 -4.50 11.49
CA VAL A 86 16.35 -3.41 12.48
C VAL A 86 17.39 -3.73 13.53
N THR A 87 18.42 -2.89 13.66
CA THR A 87 19.47 -3.04 14.67
C THR A 87 19.21 -2.14 15.88
N ALA A 88 18.56 -1.00 15.70
CA ALA A 88 18.06 -0.15 16.76
C ALA A 88 16.79 0.58 16.33
N MET A 89 15.96 0.99 17.30
CA MET A 89 14.76 1.77 17.08
C MET A 89 14.60 2.78 18.21
N ARG A 90 14.27 4.02 17.86
CA ARG A 90 14.01 5.10 18.80
C ARG A 90 12.81 5.91 18.35
N ALA A 91 11.83 6.09 19.23
CA ALA A 91 10.75 7.04 18.97
C ALA A 91 11.29 8.48 19.04
N THR A 92 10.94 9.33 18.08
CA THR A 92 11.33 10.75 18.10
C THR A 92 10.40 11.58 18.98
N GLY A 93 9.21 11.04 19.29
CA GLY A 93 8.14 11.73 20.01
C GLY A 93 7.18 12.48 19.07
N ALA A 94 7.53 12.63 17.79
CA ALA A 94 6.62 13.15 16.78
C ALA A 94 5.59 12.10 16.37
N ALA A 95 4.40 12.59 16.02
CA ALA A 95 3.30 11.75 15.58
C ALA A 95 2.45 12.48 14.55
N ARG A 96 1.83 11.72 13.66
CA ARG A 96 0.96 12.24 12.63
C ARG A 96 -0.19 11.28 12.39
N GLU A 97 -1.42 11.74 12.64
CA GLU A 97 -2.60 10.86 12.64
C GLU A 97 -2.34 9.62 13.54
N ASP A 98 -2.60 8.41 13.04
CA ASP A 98 -2.33 7.15 13.73
C ASP A 98 -0.89 6.63 13.52
N PHE A 99 0.02 7.46 13.03
CA PHE A 99 1.42 7.12 12.81
C PHE A 99 2.33 7.74 13.86
N ARG A 100 3.39 7.03 14.23
CA ARG A 100 4.47 7.51 15.09
C ARG A 100 5.74 7.61 14.29
N GLU A 101 6.46 8.70 14.49
CA GLU A 101 7.76 8.87 13.88
C GLU A 101 8.82 8.15 14.71
N VAL A 102 9.61 7.34 14.01
CA VAL A 102 10.69 6.54 14.59
C VAL A 102 11.95 6.73 13.76
N GLU A 103 13.07 6.75 14.45
CA GLU A 103 14.41 6.64 13.89
C GLU A 103 14.83 5.18 13.99
N LEU A 104 15.19 4.59 12.85
CA LEU A 104 15.58 3.19 12.72
C LEU A 104 17.03 3.12 12.27
N ASP A 105 17.85 2.38 13.01
CA ASP A 105 19.13 1.92 12.50
C ASP A 105 18.89 0.55 11.86
N LEU A 106 19.28 0.42 10.59
CA LEU A 106 19.02 -0.75 9.77
C LEU A 106 20.33 -1.30 9.22
N MET A 107 20.42 -2.62 9.16
CA MET A 107 21.40 -3.33 8.34
C MET A 107 20.71 -3.82 7.07
N VAL A 108 20.91 -3.13 5.95
CA VAL A 108 20.23 -3.41 4.68
C VAL A 108 21.10 -4.32 3.81
N ARG A 109 20.49 -5.36 3.25
CA ARG A 109 21.19 -6.27 2.34
C ARG A 109 21.32 -5.64 0.95
N ARG A 110 22.51 -5.69 0.36
CA ARG A 110 22.71 -5.24 -1.02
C ARG A 110 22.27 -6.32 -2.00
N ARG A 111 21.95 -5.92 -3.23
CA ARG A 111 21.61 -6.83 -4.33
C ARG A 111 22.79 -7.69 -4.78
N ASP A 112 24.00 -7.13 -4.78
CA ASP A 112 25.26 -7.76 -5.20
C ASP A 112 25.94 -8.57 -4.09
N GLY A 113 25.41 -8.51 -2.86
CA GLY A 113 25.93 -9.24 -1.70
C GLY A 113 26.47 -8.31 -0.62
N GLY A 114 26.62 -8.82 0.59
CA GLY A 114 26.96 -7.99 1.76
C GLY A 114 25.80 -7.14 2.26
N GLN A 115 26.12 -6.24 3.19
CA GLN A 115 25.16 -5.38 3.88
C GLN A 115 25.76 -3.98 4.10
N PHE A 116 24.91 -3.00 4.34
CA PHE A 116 25.33 -1.66 4.73
C PHE A 116 24.44 -1.12 5.86
N PRO A 117 25.02 -0.37 6.81
CA PRO A 117 24.25 0.32 7.83
C PRO A 117 23.59 1.56 7.23
N VAL A 118 22.38 1.85 7.68
CA VAL A 118 21.68 3.11 7.37
C VAL A 118 20.84 3.52 8.57
N GLN A 119 20.73 4.83 8.79
CA GLN A 119 19.77 5.41 9.70
C GLN A 119 18.64 6.04 8.87
N GLU A 120 17.40 5.68 9.18
CA GLU A 120 16.22 6.17 8.47
C GLU A 120 15.15 6.65 9.46
N THR A 121 14.59 7.82 9.21
CA THR A 121 13.46 8.35 9.98
C THR A 121 12.17 8.16 9.20
N THR A 122 11.20 7.46 9.78
CA THR A 122 9.97 7.06 9.08
C THR A 122 8.75 7.07 9.99
N LEU A 123 7.58 7.24 9.38
CA LEU A 123 6.28 7.17 10.05
C LEU A 123 5.75 5.72 10.00
N VAL A 124 5.56 5.12 11.18
CA VAL A 124 5.06 3.74 11.33
C VAL A 124 3.67 3.78 11.93
N PRO A 125 2.69 3.00 11.40
CA PRO A 125 1.39 2.88 12.04
C PRO A 125 1.54 2.48 13.51
N ALA A 126 0.80 3.14 14.41
CA ALA A 126 0.88 2.87 15.85
C ALA A 126 0.55 1.41 16.18
N SER A 127 -0.29 0.76 15.37
CA SER A 127 -0.63 -0.66 15.45
C SER A 127 0.53 -1.62 15.13
N SER A 128 1.59 -1.13 14.50
CA SER A 128 2.68 -1.94 13.92
C SER A 128 4.05 -1.60 14.50
N LEU A 129 4.11 -0.87 15.61
CA LEU A 129 5.37 -0.48 16.25
C LEU A 129 6.20 -1.67 16.73
N ASP A 130 5.54 -2.76 17.12
CA ASP A 130 6.19 -4.01 17.47
C ASP A 130 6.98 -4.61 16.30
N ARG A 131 6.51 -4.44 15.06
CA ARG A 131 7.13 -4.92 13.82
C ARG A 131 8.42 -4.19 13.43
N VAL A 132 8.75 -3.10 14.12
CA VAL A 132 10.01 -2.35 13.94
C VAL A 132 10.90 -2.39 15.18
N SER A 133 10.69 -3.36 16.07
CA SER A 133 11.61 -3.60 17.19
C SER A 133 12.95 -4.14 16.69
N PRO A 134 14.07 -3.91 17.41
CA PRO A 134 15.35 -4.52 17.09
C PRO A 134 15.25 -6.05 16.87
N GLY A 135 15.90 -6.54 15.83
CA GLY A 135 15.81 -7.92 15.34
C GLY A 135 14.73 -8.17 14.29
N SER A 136 13.81 -7.22 14.08
CA SER A 136 12.77 -7.35 13.05
C SER A 136 13.37 -7.27 11.64
N VAL A 137 12.82 -8.07 10.73
CA VAL A 137 13.18 -8.01 9.30
C VAL A 137 12.07 -7.30 8.56
N ILE A 138 12.39 -6.15 7.97
CA ILE A 138 11.42 -5.29 7.28
C ILE A 138 11.76 -5.15 5.80
N VAL A 139 10.74 -4.81 5.00
CA VAL A 139 10.94 -4.49 3.59
C VAL A 139 11.53 -3.09 3.50
N THR A 140 12.64 -2.98 2.78
CA THR A 140 13.29 -1.71 2.48
C THR A 140 13.40 -1.53 0.98
N TYR A 141 13.47 -0.27 0.56
CA TYR A 141 13.79 0.12 -0.80
C TYR A 141 14.99 1.04 -0.74
N TYR A 142 15.97 0.86 -1.61
CA TYR A 142 17.14 1.73 -1.66
C TYR A 142 17.56 2.03 -3.10
N ARG A 143 18.13 3.21 -3.34
CA ARG A 143 18.64 3.60 -4.67
C ARG A 143 20.15 3.75 -4.67
N ASP A 144 20.65 4.44 -3.66
CA ASP A 144 22.03 4.47 -3.20
C ASP A 144 22.02 4.16 -1.70
N GLU A 145 23.18 3.93 -1.11
CA GLU A 145 23.29 3.61 0.32
C GLU A 145 22.89 4.76 1.25
N SER A 146 22.61 5.94 0.69
CA SER A 146 22.19 7.15 1.41
C SER A 146 20.69 7.43 1.26
N SER A 147 20.00 6.74 0.35
CA SER A 147 18.57 6.90 0.08
C SER A 147 17.86 5.57 0.29
N VAL A 148 17.28 5.42 1.47
CA VAL A 148 16.55 4.23 1.90
C VAL A 148 15.15 4.64 2.32
N ALA A 149 14.15 3.83 1.98
CA ALA A 149 12.78 3.98 2.44
C ALA A 149 12.27 2.65 3.01
N VAL A 150 11.41 2.74 4.02
CA VAL A 150 10.88 1.60 4.77
C VAL A 150 9.37 1.52 4.56
N CYS A 151 8.85 0.32 4.35
CA CYS A 151 7.40 0.09 4.27
C CYS A 151 6.97 -0.90 5.36
N VAL A 152 6.11 -0.44 6.28
CA VAL A 152 5.52 -1.27 7.33
C VAL A 152 3.99 -1.16 7.23
N PRO A 153 3.29 -2.23 6.84
CA PRO A 153 1.84 -2.19 6.77
C PRO A 153 1.22 -2.12 8.19
N PRO A 154 0.01 -1.55 8.32
CA PRO A 154 -0.78 -1.67 9.55
C PRO A 154 -1.03 -3.15 9.90
N ALA A 155 -1.28 -3.42 11.19
CA ALA A 155 -1.41 -4.77 11.72
C ALA A 155 -2.80 -5.37 11.50
#